data_AF-A0A955EQ58-F1
#
_entry.id   AF-A0A955EQ58-F1
#
_cell.length_a   1.000
_cell.length_b   1.000
_cell.length_c   1.000
_cell.angle_alpha   90.00
_cell.angle_beta   90.00
_cell.angle_gamma   90.00
#
_symmetry.space_group_name_H-M   'P 1'
#
loop_
_entity.id
_entity.type
_entity.pdbx_description
1 polymer ?
#
loop_
_entity_poly.entity_id
_entity_poly.type
_entity_poly.pdbx_seq_one_letter_code
_entity_poly.pdbx_strand_id
1 'polypeptide(L)'
;MNEQLALALIYEDDTVEAALWEPVTEEEIYDQDRWTTSFSRVYRKQGTDEYYNIWWTRGSTEYQDVELEWNFSYGAYRVYPYTKVITAYSEKPTQ
;
A
#
# COMPACT_ATOMS: atom_id res chain seq x y z
N MET A 1 5.24 -12.52 5.29
CA MET A 1 6.24 -11.77 4.49
C MET A 1 7.31 -11.25 5.43
N ASN A 2 8.57 -11.19 5.01
CA ASN A 2 9.66 -10.65 5.85
C ASN A 2 9.80 -9.13 5.65
N GLU A 3 10.52 -8.48 6.57
CA GLU A 3 10.76 -7.02 6.59
C GLU A 3 11.48 -6.51 5.33
N GLN A 4 12.56 -7.16 4.91
CA GLN A 4 13.36 -6.73 3.75
C GLN A 4 12.55 -6.74 2.45
N LEU A 5 11.76 -7.78 2.23
CA LEU A 5 10.87 -7.90 1.08
C LEU A 5 9.76 -6.84 1.13
N ALA A 6 9.17 -6.58 2.29
CA ALA A 6 8.15 -5.54 2.42
C ALA A 6 8.72 -4.16 2.04
N LEU A 7 9.92 -3.82 2.51
CA LEU A 7 10.60 -2.59 2.16
C LEU A 7 10.95 -2.53 0.67
N ALA A 8 11.47 -3.61 0.09
CA ALA A 8 11.75 -3.68 -1.34
C ALA A 8 10.49 -3.42 -2.19
N LEU A 9 9.33 -3.92 -1.76
CA LEU A 9 8.06 -3.66 -2.44
C LEU A 9 7.55 -2.22 -2.26
N ILE A 10 7.76 -1.59 -1.10
CA ILE A 10 7.38 -0.19 -0.83
C ILE A 10 8.23 0.80 -1.62
N TYR A 11 9.53 0.51 -1.76
CA TYR A 11 10.48 1.36 -2.49
C TYR A 11 10.60 0.98 -3.96
N GLU A 12 9.83 -0.01 -4.42
CA GLU A 12 9.82 -0.50 -5.80
C GLU A 12 11.23 -0.90 -6.27
N ASP A 13 11.97 -1.60 -5.40
CA ASP A 13 13.31 -2.09 -5.66
C ASP A 13 13.30 -3.35 -6.55
N ASP A 14 14.21 -3.43 -7.51
CA ASP A 14 14.27 -4.44 -8.58
C ASP A 14 14.95 -5.75 -8.13
N THR A 15 14.75 -6.14 -6.87
CA THR A 15 15.29 -7.40 -6.36
C THR A 15 14.59 -8.60 -6.97
N VAL A 16 15.32 -9.71 -7.13
CA VAL A 16 14.76 -10.98 -7.64
C VAL A 16 13.58 -11.45 -6.80
N GLU A 17 13.60 -11.20 -5.48
CA GLU A 17 12.51 -11.56 -4.58
C GLU A 17 11.28 -10.66 -4.78
N ALA A 18 11.45 -9.35 -4.90
CA ALA A 18 10.36 -8.40 -5.15
C ALA A 18 9.68 -8.65 -6.50
N ALA A 19 10.44 -9.03 -7.53
CA ALA A 19 9.91 -9.36 -8.86
C ALA A 19 8.93 -10.54 -8.88
N LEU A 20 8.93 -11.38 -7.83
CA LEU A 20 7.96 -12.47 -7.66
C LEU A 20 6.61 -11.99 -7.12
N TRP A 21 6.46 -10.70 -6.82
CA TRP A 21 5.24 -10.11 -6.29
C TRP A 21 4.72 -9.04 -7.23
N GLU A 22 3.42 -9.02 -7.44
CA GLU A 22 2.75 -8.04 -8.28
C GLU A 22 1.70 -7.27 -7.48
N PRO A 23 1.57 -5.94 -7.67
CA PRO A 23 0.49 -5.18 -7.07
C PRO A 23 -0.85 -5.58 -7.70
N VAL A 24 -1.85 -5.87 -6.87
CA VAL A 24 -3.22 -6.22 -7.32
C VAL A 24 -4.26 -5.16 -6.97
N THR A 25 -3.87 -4.18 -6.17
CA THR A 25 -4.61 -2.93 -5.96
C THR A 25 -3.72 -1.75 -6.29
N GLU A 26 -4.33 -0.61 -6.56
CA GLU A 26 -3.61 0.66 -6.58
C GLU A 26 -3.13 1.00 -5.15
N GLU A 27 -2.19 1.93 -5.06
CA GLU A 27 -1.84 2.54 -3.80
C GLU A 27 -3.00 3.39 -3.29
N GLU A 28 -3.46 3.10 -2.08
CA GLU A 28 -4.56 3.82 -1.45
C GLU A 28 -4.04 4.58 -0.22
N ILE A 29 -4.35 5.87 -0.14
CA ILE A 29 -4.23 6.64 1.11
C ILE A 29 -5.43 6.27 1.97
N TYR A 30 -5.19 5.56 3.07
CA TYR A 30 -6.27 5.13 3.97
C TYR A 30 -6.42 6.04 5.19
N ASP A 31 -5.40 6.82 5.52
CA ASP A 31 -5.41 7.80 6.60
C ASP A 31 -4.41 8.92 6.33
N GLN A 32 -4.72 10.11 6.82
CA GLN A 32 -3.85 11.28 6.67
C GLN A 32 -4.04 12.23 7.85
N ASP A 33 -2.94 12.50 8.55
CA ASP A 33 -2.85 13.53 9.58
C ASP A 33 -1.91 14.67 9.15
N ARG A 34 -1.75 15.66 10.04
CA ARG A 34 -0.94 16.86 9.81
C ARG A 34 0.51 16.54 9.43
N TRP A 35 1.07 15.46 9.95
CA TRP A 35 2.49 15.11 9.85
C TRP A 35 2.73 13.84 9.04
N THR A 36 1.71 12.99 8.91
CA THR A 36 1.86 11.65 8.34
C THR A 36 0.75 11.36 7.34
N THR A 37 1.14 10.77 6.22
CA THR A 37 0.22 10.16 5.26
C THR A 37 0.42 8.65 5.30
N SER A 38 -0.67 7.91 5.44
CA SER A 38 -0.67 6.46 5.55
C SER A 38 -1.19 5.82 4.28
N PHE A 39 -0.39 4.93 3.72
CA PHE A 39 -0.61 4.27 2.43
C PHE A 39 -0.79 2.78 2.64
N SER A 40 -1.57 2.15 1.78
CA SER A 40 -1.59 0.70 1.67
C SER A 40 -1.67 0.23 0.23
N ARG A 41 -1.13 -0.95 -0.04
CA ARG A 41 -1.22 -1.62 -1.34
C ARG A 41 -1.23 -3.13 -1.12
N VAL A 42 -2.04 -3.86 -1.88
CA VAL A 42 -2.10 -5.32 -1.82
C VAL A 42 -1.21 -5.91 -2.90
N TYR A 43 -0.38 -6.87 -2.51
CA TYR A 43 0.49 -7.62 -3.40
C TYR A 43 0.08 -9.09 -3.42
N ARG A 44 0.18 -9.71 -4.61
CA ARG A 44 0.06 -11.14 -4.81
C ARG A 44 1.41 -11.73 -5.19
N LYS A 45 1.78 -12.86 -4.61
CA LYS A 45 2.95 -13.62 -5.04
C LYS A 45 2.61 -14.48 -6.26
N GLN A 46 3.38 -14.30 -7.33
CA GLN A 46 3.21 -14.99 -8.60
C GLN A 46 3.25 -16.52 -8.43
N GLY A 47 2.35 -17.20 -9.15
CA GLY A 47 2.24 -18.66 -9.11
C GLY A 47 1.64 -19.22 -7.82
N THR A 48 1.16 -18.37 -6.91
CA THR A 48 0.53 -18.79 -5.64
C THR A 48 -0.77 -18.04 -5.39
N ASP A 49 -1.52 -18.47 -4.37
CA ASP A 49 -2.70 -17.77 -3.85
C ASP A 49 -2.37 -17.03 -2.53
N GLU A 50 -1.14 -16.52 -2.44
CA GLU A 50 -0.66 -15.73 -1.29
C GLU A 50 -0.83 -14.23 -1.58
N TYR A 51 -1.63 -13.55 -0.76
CA TYR A 51 -1.83 -12.11 -0.81
C TYR A 51 -1.44 -11.46 0.51
N TYR A 52 -0.79 -10.31 0.43
CA TYR A 52 -0.43 -9.49 1.58
C TYR A 52 -0.85 -8.06 1.33
N ASN A 53 -1.50 -7.44 2.32
CA ASN A 53 -1.61 -5.99 2.38
C ASN A 53 -0.34 -5.49 3.07
N ILE A 54 0.35 -4.56 2.39
CA ILE A 54 1.44 -3.78 2.95
C ILE A 54 0.89 -2.41 3.24
N TRP A 55 1.09 -1.94 4.46
CA TRP A 55 0.79 -0.57 4.86
C TRP A 55 2.08 0.12 5.29
N TRP A 56 2.20 1.40 4.99
CA TRP A 56 3.34 2.21 5.40
C TRP A 56 2.95 3.67 5.55
N THR A 57 3.75 4.41 6.30
CA THR A 57 3.58 5.84 6.52
C THR A 57 4.71 6.62 5.86
N ARG A 58 4.41 7.80 5.33
CA ARG A 58 5.43 8.77 4.91
C ARG A 58 5.11 10.13 5.53
N GLY A 59 6.15 10.93 5.79
CA GLY A 59 5.96 12.30 6.28
C GLY A 59 5.19 13.15 5.26
N SER A 60 4.10 13.77 5.70
CA SER A 60 3.39 14.80 4.95
C SER A 60 4.34 16.01 4.81
N THR A 61 4.52 16.48 3.58
CA THR A 61 5.60 17.34 3.11
C THR A 61 5.75 18.66 3.90
N GLU A 62 6.57 18.70 4.97
CA GLU A 62 7.09 19.96 5.58
C GLU A 62 8.26 19.80 6.57
N TYR A 63 8.98 18.67 6.57
CA TYR A 63 10.25 18.54 7.31
C TYR A 63 11.38 18.22 6.33
N GLN A 64 12.15 19.24 5.96
CA GLN A 64 13.40 19.12 5.21
C GLN A 64 14.65 19.11 6.12
N ASP A 65 14.48 19.08 7.46
CA ASP A 65 15.58 19.33 8.40
C ASP A 65 15.76 18.28 9.53
N VAL A 66 15.08 17.13 9.48
CA VAL A 66 15.31 16.04 10.44
C VAL A 66 15.43 14.73 9.69
N GLU A 67 16.47 13.94 9.98
CA GLU A 67 16.69 12.60 9.44
C GLU A 67 15.36 11.84 9.34
N LEU A 68 14.95 11.54 8.10
CA LEU A 68 13.64 11.06 7.65
C LEU A 68 13.16 9.73 8.28
N GLU A 69 13.96 9.12 9.15
CA GLU A 69 13.73 7.77 9.67
C GLU A 69 12.66 7.69 10.79
N TRP A 70 12.29 8.81 11.42
CA TRP A 70 11.42 8.79 12.61
C TRP A 70 9.92 8.63 12.31
N ASN A 71 9.46 8.89 11.08
CA ASN A 71 8.03 8.83 10.72
C ASN A 71 7.69 7.72 9.70
N PHE A 72 8.65 6.85 9.40
CA PHE A 72 8.41 5.68 8.56
C PHE A 72 8.08 4.48 9.45
N SER A 73 6.80 4.15 9.51
CA SER A 73 6.30 2.90 10.09
C SER A 73 5.68 2.09 8.97
N TYR A 74 5.84 0.78 9.02
CA TYR A 74 5.23 -0.10 8.05
C TYR A 74 4.87 -1.44 8.68
N GLY A 75 4.03 -2.20 7.99
CA GLY A 75 3.72 -3.55 8.36
C GLY A 75 3.08 -4.31 7.21
N ALA A 76 2.98 -5.62 7.39
CA ALA A 76 2.37 -6.49 6.40
C ALA A 76 1.57 -7.60 7.07
N TYR A 77 0.39 -7.86 6.54
CA TYR A 77 -0.46 -8.95 7.01
C TYR A 77 -1.13 -9.66 5.83
N ARG A 78 -1.38 -10.95 6.02
CA ARG A 78 -2.01 -11.78 4.98
C ARG A 78 -3.45 -11.35 4.81
N VAL A 79 -3.89 -11.25 3.55
CA VAL A 79 -5.27 -10.95 3.18
C VAL A 79 -5.82 -12.02 2.26
N TYR A 80 -7.14 -12.04 2.09
CA TYR A 80 -7.84 -12.95 1.20
C TYR A 80 -8.82 -12.16 0.34
N PRO A 81 -8.91 -12.45 -0.96
CA PRO A 81 -9.89 -11.79 -1.82
C PRO A 81 -11.31 -12.14 -1.37
N TYR A 82 -12.21 -11.17 -1.45
CA TYR A 82 -13.63 -11.39 -1.25
C TYR A 82 -14.43 -10.64 -2.30
N THR A 83 -15.58 -11.18 -2.67
CA THR A 83 -16.49 -10.56 -3.62
C THR A 83 -17.54 -9.75 -2.88
N LYS A 84 -17.74 -8.47 -3.27
CA LYS A 84 -18.84 -7.64 -2.79
C LYS A 84 -19.69 -7.13 -3.95
N VAL A 85 -21.00 -7.05 -3.73
CA VAL A 85 -21.96 -6.43 -4.66
C VAL A 85 -22.13 -4.97 -4.25
N ILE A 86 -21.89 -4.03 -5.17
CA ILE A 86 -22.00 -2.59 -4.92
C ILE A 86 -23.16 -2.04 -5.75
N THR A 87 -24.09 -1.31 -5.11
CA THR A 87 -25.08 -0.49 -5.80
C THR A 87 -24.62 0.97 -5.74
N ALA A 88 -24.15 1.50 -6.86
CA ALA A 88 -23.77 2.91 -6.99
C ALA A 88 -24.94 3.72 -7.56
N TYR A 89 -25.11 4.95 -7.07
CA TYR A 89 -26.14 5.89 -7.52
C TYR A 89 -25.44 7.13 -8.07
N SER A 90 -25.89 7.65 -9.20
CA SER A 90 -25.42 8.92 -9.76
C SER A 90 -26.58 9.88 -9.95
N GLU A 91 -26.31 11.18 -9.93
CA GLU A 91 -27.31 12.20 -10.28
C GLU A 91 -27.81 12.00 -11.70
N LYS A 92 -29.09 12.30 -11.92
CA LYS A 92 -29.69 12.25 -13.26
C LYS A 92 -29.09 13.41 -14.07
N PRO A 93 -28.53 13.16 -15.27
CA PRO A 93 -27.96 14.23 -16.07
C PRO A 93 -29.04 15.28 -16.40
N THR A 94 -28.79 16.53 -16.03
CA THR A 94 -29.62 17.68 -16.39
C THR A 94 -29.43 17.95 -17.89
N GLN A 95 -30.52 17.93 -18.66
CA GLN A 95 -30.53 18.35 -20.08
C GLN A 95 -30.53 19.86 -20.21
#